data_AF-A0A7X0IYG5-F1
#
_entry.id   AF-A0A7X0IYG5-F1
#
_cell.length_a   1.000
_cell.length_b   1.000
_cell.length_c   1.000
_cell.angle_alpha   90.00
_cell.angle_beta   90.00
_cell.angle_gamma   90.00
#
_symmetry.space_group_name_H-M   'P 1'
#
loop_
_entity.id
_entity.type
_entity.pdbx_description
1 polymer ?
#
loop_
_entity_poly.entity_id
_entity_poly.type
_entity_poly.pdbx_seq_one_letter_code
_entity_poly.pdbx_strand_id
1 'polypeptide(L)'
;MAHSLKPPKRDPETDVYAFMVTDFVDALRQCLKDGGYARRQDEVERGGTFLVGYAGRLFRIDDDYQVVEPVDGFDACGCGQQIALGALYASSSSPPRERLEMALNAAERFSAGVRGPFHFETLSLAG
;
A
#
# COMPACT_ATOMS: atom_id res chain seq x y z
N MET A 1 17.53 6.89 -10.42
CA MET A 1 16.46 7.36 -9.51
C MET A 1 16.99 7.26 -8.09
N ALA A 2 17.08 8.38 -7.37
CA ALA A 2 17.46 8.36 -5.96
C ALA A 2 16.19 8.16 -5.11
N HIS A 3 16.20 7.19 -4.22
CA HIS A 3 15.15 6.96 -3.23
C HIS A 3 15.76 7.10 -1.83
N SER A 4 15.06 7.78 -0.93
CA SER A 4 15.54 8.01 0.45
C SER A 4 15.32 6.79 1.34
N LEU A 5 14.20 6.09 1.17
CA LEU A 5 13.90 4.86 1.90
C LEU A 5 14.90 3.79 1.47
N LYS A 6 15.66 3.26 2.43
CA LYS A 6 16.51 2.09 2.25
C LYS A 6 15.91 0.95 3.07
N PRO A 7 15.04 0.11 2.47
CA PRO A 7 14.41 -0.97 3.20
C PRO A 7 15.48 -1.91 3.78
N PRO A 8 15.33 -2.36 5.04
CA PRO A 8 16.24 -3.35 5.61
C PRO A 8 16.14 -4.66 4.83
N LYS A 9 17.21 -5.45 4.87
CA LYS A 9 17.18 -6.81 4.32
C LYS A 9 16.50 -7.72 5.34
N ARG A 10 15.40 -8.36 4.92
CA ARG A 10 14.77 -9.42 5.70
C ARG A 10 15.70 -10.64 5.77
N ASP A 11 15.88 -11.21 6.96
CA ASP A 11 16.46 -12.55 7.12
C ASP A 11 15.49 -13.58 6.50
N PRO A 12 15.94 -14.47 5.59
CA PRO A 12 15.09 -15.49 4.98
C PRO A 12 14.22 -16.29 5.97
N GLU A 13 14.73 -16.56 7.18
CA GLU A 13 14.04 -17.32 8.24
C GLU A 13 12.97 -16.50 8.99
N THR A 14 13.00 -15.16 8.87
CA THR A 14 12.01 -14.28 9.52
C THR A 14 10.73 -14.25 8.69
N ASP A 15 9.58 -14.57 9.28
CA ASP A 15 8.29 -14.45 8.59
C ASP A 15 8.10 -13.03 8.00
N VAL A 16 7.47 -12.96 6.83
CA VAL A 16 7.30 -11.70 6.10
C VAL A 16 6.43 -10.72 6.90
N TYR A 17 5.37 -11.17 7.57
CA TYR A 17 4.55 -10.29 8.39
C TYR A 17 5.35 -9.77 9.59
N ALA A 18 6.10 -10.65 10.28
CA ALA A 18 6.99 -10.24 11.36
C ALA A 18 7.99 -9.15 10.91
N PHE A 19 8.63 -9.31 9.75
CA PHE A 19 9.51 -8.29 9.16
C PHE A 19 8.79 -6.98 8.84
N MET A 20 7.56 -7.06 8.29
CA MET A 20 6.79 -5.88 7.93
C MET A 20 6.38 -5.05 9.16
N VAL A 21 6.04 -5.71 10.27
CA VAL A 21 5.61 -5.06 11.52
C VAL A 21 6.76 -4.63 12.45
N THR A 22 8.01 -4.99 12.12
CA THR A 22 9.20 -4.53 12.85
C THR A 22 10.10 -3.70 11.95
N ASP A 23 10.97 -4.35 11.18
CA ASP A 23 12.14 -3.72 10.58
C ASP A 23 11.72 -2.76 9.46
N PHE A 24 10.76 -3.18 8.63
CA PHE A 24 10.28 -2.37 7.51
C PHE A 24 9.58 -1.11 8.00
N VAL A 25 8.60 -1.24 8.91
CA VAL A 25 7.81 -0.11 9.38
C VAL A 25 8.66 0.88 10.18
N ASP A 26 9.66 0.40 10.93
CA ASP A 26 10.61 1.26 11.64
C ASP A 26 11.48 2.06 10.66
N ALA A 27 12.03 1.40 9.62
CA ALA A 27 12.85 2.07 8.60
C ALA A 27 12.04 3.09 7.80
N LEU A 28 10.78 2.77 7.47
CA LEU A 28 9.84 3.67 6.84
C LEU A 28 9.58 4.89 7.71
N ARG A 29 9.19 4.68 8.98
CA ARG A 29 8.86 5.73 9.93
C ARG A 29 10.02 6.72 10.07
N GLN A 30 11.24 6.21 10.22
CA GLN A 30 12.43 7.03 10.27
C GLN A 30 12.64 7.81 8.96
N CYS A 31 12.46 7.17 7.80
CA CYS A 31 12.56 7.85 6.50
C CYS A 31 11.56 9.00 6.34
N LEU A 32 10.29 8.80 6.75
CA LEU A 32 9.27 9.86 6.66
C LEU A 32 9.56 11.02 7.61
N LYS A 33 10.12 10.72 8.78
CA LYS A 33 10.57 11.71 9.75
C LYS A 33 11.75 12.52 9.23
N ASP A 34 12.78 11.87 8.73
CA ASP A 34 13.97 12.52 8.17
C ASP A 34 13.66 13.34 6.92
N GLY A 35 12.67 12.91 6.14
CA GLY A 35 12.16 13.65 4.98
C GLY A 35 11.20 14.81 5.32
N GLY A 36 10.87 15.03 6.60
CA GLY A 36 9.95 16.09 7.04
C GLY A 36 8.48 15.87 6.68
N TYR A 37 8.09 14.65 6.29
CA TYR A 37 6.71 14.31 5.97
C TYR A 37 5.90 13.96 7.22
N ALA A 38 6.53 13.25 8.17
CA ALA A 38 5.87 12.84 9.40
C ALA A 38 5.40 14.06 10.21
N ARG A 39 4.16 13.99 10.71
CA ARG A 39 3.55 15.05 11.54
C ARG A 39 3.28 14.53 12.93
N ARG A 40 3.25 15.42 13.91
CA ARG A 40 2.71 15.12 15.24
C ARG A 40 1.38 15.83 15.43
N GLN A 41 0.39 15.08 15.86
CA GLN A 41 -0.92 15.59 16.26
C GLN A 41 -1.35 14.84 17.52
N ASP A 42 -1.69 15.57 18.58
CA ASP A 42 -2.13 15.01 19.87
C ASP A 42 -1.16 13.94 20.42
N GLU A 43 0.14 14.23 20.38
CA GLU A 43 1.26 13.34 20.76
C GLU A 43 1.42 12.06 19.92
N VAL A 44 0.56 11.85 18.92
CA VAL A 44 0.66 10.75 17.97
C VAL A 44 1.46 11.19 16.74
N GLU A 45 2.48 10.42 16.41
CA GLU A 45 3.21 10.61 15.15
C GLU A 45 2.44 9.94 14.01
N ARG A 46 2.17 10.70 12.95
CA ARG A 46 1.46 10.25 11.76
C ARG A 46 2.34 10.36 10.52
N GLY A 47 2.24 9.35 9.68
CA GLY A 47 2.75 9.32 8.31
C GLY A 47 1.61 9.48 7.30
N GLY A 48 1.63 8.65 6.27
CA GLY A 48 0.58 8.59 5.26
C GLY A 48 0.17 7.14 5.04
N THR A 49 -1.02 6.94 4.50
CA THR A 49 -1.54 5.61 4.18
C THR A 49 -1.09 5.19 2.77
N PHE A 50 -0.54 3.97 2.64
CA PHE A 50 -0.18 3.42 1.33
C PHE A 50 -0.17 1.88 1.36
N LEU A 51 -0.10 1.30 0.16
CA LEU A 51 -0.03 -0.15 -0.04
C LEU A 51 1.40 -0.58 -0.40
N VAL A 52 1.80 -1.75 0.08
CA VAL A 52 3.11 -2.35 -0.16
C VAL A 52 2.92 -3.78 -0.65
N GLY A 53 3.39 -4.06 -1.87
CA GLY A 53 3.57 -5.43 -2.35
C GLY A 53 4.98 -5.92 -2.00
N TYR A 54 5.09 -7.00 -1.23
CA TYR A 54 6.39 -7.57 -0.85
C TYR A 54 6.31 -9.09 -0.70
N ALA A 55 7.26 -9.81 -1.30
CA ALA A 55 7.36 -11.28 -1.27
C ALA A 55 6.03 -12.00 -1.62
N GLY A 56 5.30 -11.51 -2.63
CA GLY A 56 4.02 -12.09 -3.06
C GLY A 56 2.84 -11.78 -2.15
N ARG A 57 3.02 -10.94 -1.12
CA ARG A 57 1.99 -10.53 -0.15
C ARG A 57 1.67 -9.04 -0.31
N LEU A 58 0.47 -8.65 0.09
CA LEU A 58 -0.02 -7.27 0.07
C LEU A 58 -0.12 -6.77 1.52
N PHE A 59 0.34 -5.55 1.78
CA PHE A 59 0.21 -4.91 3.07
C PHE A 59 -0.32 -3.50 2.91
N ARG A 60 -1.17 -3.07 3.83
CA ARG A 60 -1.55 -1.68 4.03
C ARG A 60 -0.78 -1.15 5.23
N ILE A 61 -0.15 0.01 5.03
CA ILE A 61 0.41 0.79 6.12
C ILE A 61 -0.55 1.94 6.37
N ASP A 62 -1.12 2.01 7.57
CA ASP A 62 -1.97 3.10 7.99
C ASP A 62 -1.16 4.29 8.50
N ASP A 63 -1.83 5.44 8.64
CA ASP A 63 -1.15 6.71 8.94
C ASP A 63 -0.53 6.74 10.34
N ASP A 64 -0.94 5.86 11.24
CA ASP A 64 -0.35 5.66 12.57
C ASP A 64 0.71 4.54 12.57
N TYR A 65 1.17 4.10 11.40
CA TYR A 65 2.12 3.01 11.19
C TYR A 65 1.60 1.61 11.54
N GLN A 66 0.28 1.43 11.71
CA GLN A 66 -0.28 0.08 11.75
C GLN A 66 -0.04 -0.63 10.41
N VAL A 67 0.26 -1.93 10.50
CA VAL A 67 0.47 -2.79 9.34
C VAL A 67 -0.66 -3.80 9.30
N VAL A 68 -1.36 -3.86 8.18
CA VAL A 68 -2.49 -4.76 7.95
C VAL A 68 -2.22 -5.58 6.69
N GLU A 69 -2.39 -6.89 6.78
CA GLU A 69 -2.47 -7.76 5.60
C GLU A 69 -3.94 -8.03 5.26
N PRO A 70 -4.45 -7.53 4.12
CA PRO A 70 -5.85 -7.66 3.76
C PRO A 70 -6.18 -9.12 3.40
N VAL A 71 -7.19 -9.68 4.08
CA VAL A 71 -7.61 -11.08 3.90
C VAL A 71 -8.20 -11.38 2.51
N ASP A 72 -8.76 -10.37 1.86
CA ASP A 72 -9.40 -10.51 0.53
C ASP A 72 -8.37 -10.57 -0.63
N GLY A 73 -7.08 -10.35 -0.34
CA GLY A 73 -6.02 -10.34 -1.34
C GLY A 73 -6.02 -9.10 -2.25
N PHE A 74 -6.80 -8.08 -1.91
CA PHE A 74 -6.79 -6.76 -2.55
C PHE A 74 -7.08 -5.68 -1.51
N ASP A 75 -6.65 -4.45 -1.80
CA ASP A 75 -6.96 -3.26 -0.99
C ASP A 75 -6.84 -1.99 -1.86
N ALA A 76 -7.25 -0.85 -1.32
CA ALA A 76 -7.09 0.46 -1.90
C ALA A 76 -6.80 1.52 -0.82
N CYS A 77 -6.13 2.61 -1.20
CA CYS A 77 -5.87 3.75 -0.31
C CYS A 77 -6.15 5.08 -1.01
N GLY A 78 -6.29 6.15 -0.23
CA GLY A 78 -6.57 7.50 -0.72
C GLY A 78 -8.05 7.81 -0.93
N CYS A 79 -8.35 8.96 -1.52
CA CYS A 79 -9.72 9.50 -1.60
C CYS A 79 -10.70 8.69 -2.47
N GLY A 80 -10.20 7.77 -3.31
CA GLY A 80 -11.02 6.84 -4.11
C GLY A 80 -11.25 5.47 -3.46
N GLN A 81 -10.70 5.23 -2.27
CA GLN A 81 -10.59 3.89 -1.67
C GLN A 81 -11.92 3.13 -1.64
N GLN A 82 -12.98 3.70 -1.07
CA GLN A 82 -14.25 2.98 -0.89
C GLN A 82 -14.90 2.58 -2.23
N ILE A 83 -14.77 3.42 -3.25
CA ILE A 83 -15.28 3.14 -4.59
C ILE A 83 -14.48 2.00 -5.23
N ALA A 84 -13.15 2.08 -5.14
CA ALA A 84 -12.25 1.05 -5.67
C ALA A 84 -12.47 -0.31 -5.00
N LEU A 85 -12.59 -0.34 -3.66
CA LEU A 85 -12.86 -1.56 -2.91
C LEU A 85 -14.18 -2.22 -3.32
N GLY A 86 -15.25 -1.44 -3.47
CA GLY A 86 -16.54 -1.97 -3.93
C GLY A 86 -16.45 -2.60 -5.32
N ALA A 87 -15.74 -1.95 -6.25
CA ALA A 87 -15.52 -2.48 -7.59
C ALA A 87 -14.62 -3.72 -7.60
N LEU A 88 -13.55 -3.75 -6.80
CA LEU A 88 -12.66 -4.92 -6.65
C LEU A 88 -13.40 -6.13 -6.08
N TYR A 89 -14.28 -5.90 -5.11
CA TYR A 89 -15.14 -6.93 -4.52
C TYR A 89 -16.13 -7.49 -5.56
N ALA A 90 -16.80 -6.62 -6.31
CA ALA A 90 -17.81 -7.00 -7.31
C ALA A 90 -17.22 -7.69 -8.57
N SER A 91 -15.91 -7.56 -8.81
CA SER A 91 -15.23 -8.06 -10.01
C SER A 91 -14.37 -9.31 -9.76
N SER A 92 -14.63 -10.07 -8.68
CA SER A 92 -13.80 -11.21 -8.26
C SER A 92 -13.61 -12.31 -9.32
N SER A 93 -14.50 -12.40 -10.33
CA SER A 93 -14.41 -13.35 -11.44
C SER A 93 -13.50 -12.90 -12.59
N SER A 94 -13.05 -11.65 -12.59
CA SER A 94 -12.24 -11.08 -13.69
C SER A 94 -10.74 -11.22 -13.42
N PRO A 95 -9.88 -11.21 -14.46
CA PRO A 95 -8.43 -11.21 -14.29
C PRO A 95 -7.94 -9.99 -13.49
N PRO A 96 -6.81 -10.09 -12.75
CA PRO A 96 -6.34 -9.02 -11.86
C PRO A 96 -6.23 -7.65 -12.52
N ARG A 97 -5.73 -7.61 -13.76
CA ARG A 97 -5.58 -6.36 -14.52
C ARG A 97 -6.92 -5.67 -14.79
N GLU A 98 -7.91 -6.43 -15.21
CA GLU A 98 -9.25 -5.93 -15.51
C GLU A 98 -9.97 -5.45 -14.24
N ARG A 99 -9.80 -6.18 -13.13
CA ARG A 99 -10.31 -5.77 -11.81
C ARG A 99 -9.76 -4.41 -11.38
N LEU A 100 -8.45 -4.19 -11.52
CA LEU A 100 -7.82 -2.92 -11.21
C LEU A 100 -8.32 -1.80 -12.13
N GLU A 101 -8.46 -2.05 -13.43
CA GLU A 101 -9.01 -1.07 -14.38
C GLU A 101 -10.44 -0.68 -14.05
N MET A 102 -11.32 -1.65 -13.79
CA MET A 102 -12.70 -1.38 -13.35
C MET A 102 -12.74 -0.53 -12.08
N ALA A 103 -11.91 -0.86 -11.09
CA ALA A 103 -11.86 -0.14 -9.83
C ALA A 103 -11.34 1.30 -9.98
N LEU A 104 -10.29 1.50 -10.78
CA LEU A 104 -9.72 2.82 -11.03
C LEU A 104 -10.65 3.69 -11.89
N ASN A 105 -11.32 3.12 -12.90
CA ASN A 105 -12.31 3.83 -13.70
C ASN A 105 -13.53 4.26 -12.86
N ALA A 106 -14.01 3.38 -11.98
CA ALA A 106 -15.08 3.72 -11.04
C ALA A 106 -14.63 4.85 -10.10
N ALA A 107 -13.43 4.74 -9.53
CA ALA A 107 -12.88 5.76 -8.65
C ALA A 107 -12.68 7.10 -9.37
N GLU A 108 -12.16 7.12 -10.60
CA GLU A 108 -12.04 8.34 -11.43
C GLU A 108 -13.40 8.99 -11.71
N ARG A 109 -14.44 8.19 -11.94
CA ARG A 109 -15.79 8.70 -12.20
C ARG A 109 -16.40 9.41 -10.99
N PHE A 110 -16.11 8.94 -9.78
CA PHE A 110 -16.83 9.31 -8.56
C PHE A 110 -15.96 9.97 -7.46
N SER A 111 -14.65 10.05 -7.64
CA SER A 111 -13.72 10.73 -6.72
C SER A 111 -12.87 11.75 -7.47
N ALA A 112 -13.07 13.03 -7.16
CA ALA A 112 -12.42 14.15 -7.88
C ALA A 112 -10.88 14.13 -7.82
N GLY A 113 -10.30 13.41 -6.85
CA GLY A 113 -8.85 13.26 -6.69
C GLY A 113 -8.26 12.08 -7.46
N VAL A 114 -9.06 11.32 -8.21
CA VAL A 114 -8.61 10.16 -9.00
C VAL A 114 -8.75 10.48 -10.49
N ARG A 115 -7.68 10.26 -11.25
CA ARG A 115 -7.67 10.50 -12.69
C ARG A 115 -6.61 9.66 -13.38
N GLY A 116 -6.92 9.21 -14.60
CA GLY A 116 -5.95 8.59 -15.48
C GLY A 116 -4.96 9.59 -16.11
N PRO A 117 -3.94 9.09 -16.85
CA PRO A 117 -3.67 7.68 -17.13
C PRO A 117 -3.19 6.93 -15.89
N PHE A 118 -3.61 5.67 -15.74
CA PHE A 118 -3.21 4.82 -14.63
C PHE A 118 -1.91 4.09 -14.92
N HIS A 119 -1.08 3.95 -13.88
CA HIS A 119 0.16 3.21 -13.92
C HIS A 119 -0.01 1.86 -13.24
N PHE A 120 0.49 0.80 -13.86
CA PHE A 120 0.35 -0.55 -13.35
C PHE A 120 1.71 -1.23 -13.36
N GLU A 121 2.02 -1.89 -12.25
CA GLU A 121 3.23 -2.65 -12.07
C GLU A 121 2.89 -4.10 -11.76
N THR A 122 3.78 -5.01 -12.13
CA THR A 122 3.66 -6.42 -11.79
C THR A 122 4.99 -6.90 -11.25
N LEU A 123 4.98 -7.42 -10.02
CA LEU A 123 6.14 -8.06 -9.44
C LEU A 123 6.12 -9.53 -9.86
N SER A 124 7.16 -9.98 -10.55
CA SER A 124 7.41 -11.41 -10.70
C SER A 124 7.67 -12.01 -9.32
N LEU A 125 7.08 -13.16 -9.01
CA LEU A 125 7.51 -13.96 -7.88
C LEU A 125 8.99 -14.29 -8.10
N ALA A 126 9.86 -13.86 -7.18
CA ALA A 126 11.23 -14.36 -7.16
C ALA A 126 11.13 -15.87 -6.91
N GLY A 127 11.65 -16.66 -7.85
CA GLY A 127 11.71 -18.12 -7.76
C GLY A 127 12.68 -18.61 -6.69
#